data_AF-A0A7K1AIZ9-F1
#
_entry.id   AF-A0A7K1AIZ9-F1
#
_cell.length_a   1.000
_cell.length_b   1.000
_cell.length_c   1.000
_cell.angle_alpha   90.00
_cell.angle_beta   90.00
_cell.angle_gamma   90.00
#
_symmetry.space_group_name_H-M   'P 1'
#
loop_
_entity.id
_entity.type
_entity.pdbx_description
1 polymer ?
#
loop_
_entity_poly.entity_id
_entity_poly.type
_entity_poly.pdbx_seq_one_letter_code
_entity_poly.pdbx_strand_id
1 'polypeptide(L)'
;MSLLNLIGILAFVVALLISVMLHELGHFLTARKFGMKVTEFFLGFGPKIWSTQRGETEFGVKSIPAGGYCRIVGMSPSETVDLIDQPRSFYKASTLRRLIVLGAGSTTHFLIGFLLLFTFFAAIGTPAQTQVLDQILKCIPADQSRSTCLESDPKTPALLAGLKSGDKIISVNGKSLDSWKEVSDAIRNSPNQKLNLGIERDGASLEISLTPTSRAPIAKLGEVNPVGIIGVLSKVELDRSTPLAAITNSLSEGKNIVIGSYKALFALPAKIPDLIQATFGGG
;
A
#
# COMPACT_ATOMS: atom_id res chain seq x y z
N MET A 1 -25.61 -4.15 -13.89
CA MET A 1 -24.16 -3.88 -13.75
C MET A 1 -23.75 -2.98 -14.92
N SER A 2 -23.07 -1.86 -14.69
CA SER A 2 -22.64 -0.99 -15.80
C SER A 2 -21.60 -1.70 -16.66
N LEU A 3 -21.48 -1.32 -17.95
CA LEU A 3 -20.45 -1.83 -18.85
C LEU A 3 -19.04 -1.63 -18.28
N LEU A 4 -18.80 -0.47 -17.65
CA LEU A 4 -17.53 -0.14 -17.00
C LEU A 4 -17.20 -1.12 -15.86
N ASN A 5 -18.20 -1.48 -15.06
CA ASN A 5 -18.01 -2.45 -13.97
C ASN A 5 -17.68 -3.84 -14.52
N LEU A 6 -18.33 -4.27 -15.61
CA LEU A 6 -18.02 -5.56 -16.25
C LEU A 6 -16.58 -5.59 -16.79
N ILE A 7 -16.16 -4.52 -17.46
CA ILE A 7 -14.78 -4.40 -17.97
C ILE A 7 -13.78 -4.43 -16.81
N GLY A 8 -14.06 -3.72 -15.72
CA GLY A 8 -13.21 -3.72 -14.53
C GLY A 8 -13.06 -5.10 -13.90
N ILE A 9 -14.17 -5.85 -13.77
CA ILE A 9 -14.15 -7.22 -13.24
C ILE A 9 -13.32 -8.14 -14.16
N LEU A 10 -13.55 -8.09 -15.47
CA LEU A 10 -12.80 -8.91 -16.43
C LEU A 10 -11.30 -8.58 -16.40
N ALA A 11 -10.93 -7.30 -16.39
CA ALA A 11 -9.55 -6.87 -16.29
C ALA A 11 -8.88 -7.35 -14.99
N PHE A 12 -9.59 -7.27 -13.86
CA PHE A 12 -9.12 -7.78 -12.57
C PHE A 12 -8.88 -9.29 -12.60
N VAL A 13 -9.83 -10.07 -13.14
CA VAL A 13 -9.69 -11.53 -13.26
C VAL A 13 -8.48 -11.88 -14.13
N VAL A 14 -8.31 -11.22 -15.28
CA VAL A 14 -7.16 -11.45 -16.17
C VAL A 14 -5.84 -11.10 -15.47
N ALA A 15 -5.77 -9.95 -14.80
CA ALA A 15 -4.57 -9.53 -14.07
C ALA A 15 -4.22 -10.51 -12.94
N LEU A 16 -5.22 -11.02 -12.22
CA LEU A 16 -5.03 -12.02 -11.17
C LEU A 16 -4.49 -13.34 -11.75
N LEU A 17 -5.03 -13.82 -12.87
CA LEU A 17 -4.53 -15.03 -13.52
C LEU A 17 -3.10 -14.87 -14.02
N ILE A 18 -2.75 -13.71 -14.60
CA ILE A 18 -1.37 -13.40 -14.99
C ILE A 18 -0.45 -13.41 -13.77
N SER A 19 -0.85 -12.77 -12.66
CA SER A 19 -0.07 -12.75 -11.42
C SER A 19 0.18 -14.15 -10.88
N VAL A 20 -0.84 -15.01 -10.86
CA VAL A 20 -0.69 -16.41 -10.42
C VAL A 20 0.25 -17.17 -11.35
N MET A 21 0.13 -17.03 -12.67
CA MET A 21 1.04 -17.70 -13.59
C MET A 21 2.48 -17.22 -13.45
N LEU A 22 2.70 -15.94 -13.15
CA LEU A 22 4.03 -15.42 -12.83
C LEU A 22 4.55 -15.97 -11.50
N HIS A 23 3.69 -16.13 -10.49
CA HIS A 23 4.04 -16.81 -9.23
C HIS A 23 4.53 -18.25 -9.48
N GLU A 24 3.74 -19.03 -10.24
CA GLU A 24 4.12 -20.39 -10.64
C GLU A 24 5.40 -20.41 -11.47
N LEU A 25 5.61 -19.40 -12.32
CA LEU A 25 6.84 -19.25 -13.12
C LEU A 25 8.07 -19.11 -12.21
N GLY A 26 7.95 -18.43 -11.06
CA GLY A 26 9.02 -18.34 -10.06
C GLY A 26 9.46 -19.72 -9.56
N HIS A 27 8.50 -20.57 -9.18
CA HIS A 27 8.75 -21.96 -8.79
C HIS A 27 9.39 -22.75 -9.94
N PHE A 28 8.79 -22.66 -11.14
CA PHE A 28 9.26 -23.35 -12.34
C PHE A 28 10.73 -23.03 -12.66
N LEU A 29 11.08 -21.75 -12.74
CA LEU A 29 12.43 -21.29 -13.13
C LEU A 29 13.48 -21.70 -12.09
N THR A 30 13.17 -21.56 -10.80
CA THR A 30 14.11 -21.93 -9.73
C THR A 30 14.29 -23.44 -9.61
N ALA A 31 13.22 -24.23 -9.75
CA ALA A 31 13.29 -25.69 -9.74
C ALA A 31 14.16 -26.23 -10.88
N ARG A 32 13.92 -25.73 -12.10
CA ARG A 32 14.72 -26.08 -13.29
C ARG A 32 16.19 -25.67 -13.14
N LYS A 33 16.46 -24.48 -12.58
CA LYS A 33 17.84 -24.02 -12.30
C LYS A 33 18.60 -24.95 -11.35
N PHE A 34 17.91 -25.58 -10.39
CA PHE A 34 18.51 -26.53 -9.46
C PHE A 34 18.47 -27.99 -9.95
N GLY A 35 18.08 -28.24 -11.20
CA GLY A 35 18.06 -29.56 -11.82
C GLY A 35 16.85 -30.42 -11.44
N MET A 36 15.87 -29.87 -10.71
CA MET A 36 14.65 -30.59 -10.37
C MET A 36 13.79 -30.82 -11.61
N LYS A 37 13.11 -31.96 -11.68
CA LYS A 37 12.21 -32.27 -12.79
C LYS A 37 10.85 -31.61 -12.58
N VAL A 38 10.40 -30.87 -13.60
CA VAL A 38 9.10 -30.20 -13.61
C VAL A 38 8.27 -30.77 -14.76
N THR A 39 7.17 -31.44 -14.45
CA THR A 39 6.40 -32.24 -15.42
C THR A 39 5.21 -31.48 -15.98
N GLU A 40 4.60 -30.57 -15.22
CA GLU A 40 3.40 -29.85 -15.64
C GLU A 40 3.48 -28.37 -15.24
N PHE A 41 3.01 -27.50 -16.13
CA PHE A 41 2.84 -26.07 -15.88
C PHE A 41 1.53 -25.60 -16.51
N PHE A 42 0.48 -25.43 -15.71
CA PHE A 42 -0.87 -25.21 -16.21
C PHE A 42 -1.54 -23.98 -15.62
N LEU A 43 -2.34 -23.31 -16.46
CA LEU A 43 -3.32 -22.33 -16.04
C LEU A 43 -4.64 -23.03 -15.72
N GLY A 44 -5.15 -22.82 -14.50
CA GLY A 44 -6.45 -23.32 -14.05
C GLY A 44 -6.48 -24.78 -13.60
N PHE A 45 -7.69 -25.26 -13.33
CA PHE A 45 -8.01 -26.61 -12.86
C PHE A 45 -9.07 -27.30 -13.72
N GLY A 46 -9.30 -28.60 -13.48
CA GLY A 46 -10.32 -29.39 -14.18
C GLY A 46 -9.81 -30.09 -15.45
N PRO A 47 -10.71 -30.49 -16.37
CA PRO A 47 -10.33 -31.12 -17.63
C PRO A 47 -9.46 -30.21 -18.49
N LYS A 48 -8.53 -30.84 -19.21
CA LYS A 48 -7.58 -30.18 -20.10
C LYS A 48 -8.31 -29.67 -21.34
N ILE A 49 -8.28 -28.36 -21.58
CA ILE A 49 -8.78 -27.77 -22.83
C ILE A 49 -7.71 -27.89 -23.91
N TRP A 50 -6.49 -27.50 -23.56
CA TRP A 50 -5.37 -27.50 -24.50
C TRP A 50 -4.06 -27.72 -23.74
N SER A 51 -3.12 -28.43 -24.38
CA SER A 51 -1.74 -28.51 -23.91
C SER A 51 -0.75 -28.77 -25.03
N THR A 52 0.51 -28.48 -24.75
CA THR A 52 1.66 -28.78 -25.59
C THR A 52 2.80 -29.31 -24.72
N GLN A 53 3.45 -30.38 -25.17
CA GLN A 53 4.68 -30.86 -24.55
C GLN A 53 5.85 -30.01 -25.04
N ARG A 54 6.67 -29.47 -24.13
CA ARG A 54 7.94 -28.81 -24.46
C ARG A 54 9.06 -29.38 -23.59
N GLY A 55 9.87 -30.25 -24.19
CA GLY A 55 10.86 -31.02 -23.44
C GLY A 55 10.18 -31.94 -22.42
N GLU A 56 10.57 -31.85 -21.16
CA GLU A 56 10.00 -32.67 -20.08
C GLU A 56 8.75 -32.08 -19.41
N THR A 57 8.36 -30.85 -19.77
CA THR A 57 7.22 -30.16 -19.16
C THR A 57 6.04 -30.06 -20.13
N GLU A 58 4.86 -30.46 -19.69
CA GLU A 58 3.59 -30.21 -20.36
C GLU A 58 3.06 -28.83 -19.94
N PHE A 59 2.82 -27.95 -20.93
CA PHE A 59 2.25 -26.63 -20.73
C PHE A 59 0.81 -26.63 -21.23
N GLY A 60 -0.12 -26.00 -20.51
CA GLY A 60 -1.49 -25.93 -21.01
C GLY A 60 -2.47 -25.10 -20.19
N VAL A 61 -3.73 -25.19 -20.60
CA VAL A 61 -4.86 -24.49 -19.98
C VAL A 61 -5.97 -25.51 -19.71
N LYS A 62 -6.54 -25.42 -18.51
CA LYS A 62 -7.68 -26.24 -18.06
C LYS A 62 -8.97 -25.44 -18.03
N SER A 63 -10.10 -26.13 -17.91
CA SER A 63 -11.43 -25.52 -18.10
C SER A 63 -11.86 -24.52 -17.04
N ILE A 64 -11.31 -24.61 -15.82
CA ILE A 64 -11.63 -23.70 -14.73
C ILE A 64 -10.47 -22.72 -14.58
N PRO A 65 -10.61 -21.45 -15.00
CA PRO A 65 -9.56 -20.44 -14.90
C PRO A 65 -9.51 -19.88 -13.48
N ALA A 66 -9.26 -20.74 -12.50
CA ALA A 66 -9.04 -20.38 -11.11
C ALA A 66 -7.61 -20.81 -10.75
N GLY A 67 -6.68 -19.86 -10.66
CA GLY A 67 -5.30 -20.14 -10.29
C GLY A 67 -4.45 -20.82 -11.38
N GLY A 68 -3.36 -21.46 -10.96
CA GLY A 68 -2.41 -22.18 -11.79
C GLY A 68 -1.56 -23.10 -10.93
N TYR A 69 -0.79 -24.00 -11.54
CA TYR A 69 0.12 -24.87 -10.79
C TYR A 69 1.35 -25.29 -11.60
N CYS A 70 2.46 -25.44 -10.89
CA CYS A 70 3.72 -25.99 -11.37
C CYS A 70 4.03 -27.32 -10.65
N ARG A 71 3.97 -28.46 -11.37
CA ARG A 71 4.20 -29.79 -10.79
C ARG A 71 5.68 -30.14 -10.80
N ILE A 72 6.29 -30.13 -9.61
CA ILE A 72 7.68 -30.52 -9.39
C ILE A 72 7.70 -31.91 -8.77
N VAL A 73 8.43 -32.83 -9.39
CA VAL A 73 8.49 -34.24 -8.95
C VAL A 73 9.00 -34.35 -7.52
N GLY A 74 8.29 -35.10 -6.66
CA GLY A 74 8.66 -35.34 -5.27
C GLY A 74 8.34 -34.18 -4.33
N MET A 75 7.42 -33.30 -4.70
CA MET A 75 6.93 -32.25 -3.80
C MET A 75 5.83 -32.76 -2.86
N SER A 76 5.03 -33.73 -3.29
CA SER A 76 3.98 -34.34 -2.48
C SER A 76 4.52 -35.56 -1.70
N PRO A 77 4.29 -35.66 -0.38
CA PRO A 77 4.79 -36.79 0.42
C PRO A 77 4.30 -38.17 -0.04
N SER A 78 3.12 -38.23 -0.66
CA SER A 78 2.47 -39.44 -1.15
C SER A 78 2.70 -39.74 -2.64
N GLU A 79 3.52 -38.95 -3.34
CA GLU A 79 3.81 -39.16 -4.76
C GLU A 79 4.81 -40.32 -4.93
N THR A 80 4.42 -41.34 -5.68
CA THR A 80 5.34 -42.40 -6.13
C THR A 80 6.21 -41.84 -7.26
N VAL A 81 7.50 -41.67 -7.00
CA VAL A 81 8.47 -41.15 -7.97
C VAL A 81 9.21 -42.30 -8.64
N ASP A 82 9.17 -42.32 -9.98
CA ASP A 82 9.93 -43.26 -10.81
C ASP A 82 11.41 -43.24 -10.46
N LEU A 83 12.04 -44.42 -10.44
CA LEU A 83 13.46 -44.58 -10.05
C LEU A 83 14.40 -43.68 -10.86
N ILE A 84 14.08 -43.45 -12.13
CA ILE A 84 14.86 -42.58 -13.03
C ILE A 84 14.80 -41.10 -12.65
N ASP A 85 13.70 -40.67 -12.03
CA ASP A 85 13.45 -39.28 -11.66
C ASP A 85 13.80 -38.97 -10.19
N GLN A 86 13.99 -40.00 -9.35
CA GLN A 86 14.37 -39.83 -7.95
C GLN A 86 15.58 -38.90 -7.73
N PRO A 87 16.67 -38.96 -8.52
CA PRO A 87 17.80 -38.05 -8.34
C PRO A 87 17.45 -36.57 -8.57
N ARG A 88 16.39 -36.30 -9.34
CA ARG A 88 15.90 -34.96 -9.70
C ARG A 88 14.62 -34.58 -8.94
N SER A 89 14.28 -35.34 -7.89
CA SER A 89 13.12 -35.08 -7.04
C SER A 89 13.39 -33.95 -6.04
N PHE A 90 12.35 -33.20 -5.73
CA PHE A 90 12.40 -32.07 -4.80
C PHE A 90 12.89 -32.48 -3.41
N TYR A 91 12.43 -33.60 -2.86
CA TYR A 91 12.82 -34.05 -1.52
C TYR A 91 14.29 -34.50 -1.39
N LYS A 92 14.95 -34.86 -2.51
CA LYS A 92 16.39 -35.18 -2.53
C LYS A 92 17.29 -33.94 -2.60
N ALA A 93 16.76 -32.78 -2.97
CA ALA A 93 17.54 -31.55 -3.02
C ALA A 93 17.91 -31.06 -1.61
N SER A 94 19.02 -30.33 -1.51
CA SER A 94 19.44 -29.73 -0.24
C SER A 94 18.39 -28.77 0.31
N THR A 95 18.32 -28.65 1.63
CA THR A 95 17.33 -27.82 2.34
C THR A 95 17.28 -26.39 1.79
N LEU A 96 18.44 -25.78 1.52
CA LEU A 96 18.49 -24.43 0.97
C LEU A 96 17.85 -24.33 -0.42
N ARG A 97 18.11 -25.28 -1.33
CA ARG A 97 17.51 -25.29 -2.67
C ARG A 97 16.00 -25.45 -2.59
N ARG A 98 15.53 -26.33 -1.69
CA ARG A 98 14.09 -26.52 -1.43
C ARG A 98 13.45 -25.25 -0.91
N LEU A 99 14.07 -24.58 0.06
CA LEU A 99 13.58 -23.30 0.60
C LEU A 99 13.54 -22.21 -0.47
N ILE A 100 14.55 -22.10 -1.33
CA ILE A 100 14.55 -21.12 -2.43
C ILE A 100 13.40 -21.41 -3.41
N VAL A 101 13.21 -22.68 -3.80
CA VAL A 101 12.12 -23.05 -4.71
C VAL A 101 10.77 -22.73 -4.09
N LEU A 102 10.53 -23.09 -2.81
CA LEU A 102 9.28 -22.78 -2.11
C LEU A 102 9.07 -21.27 -1.91
N GLY A 103 10.15 -20.49 -1.72
CA GLY A 103 10.07 -19.04 -1.56
C GLY A 103 9.89 -18.29 -2.89
N ALA A 104 10.30 -18.89 -4.02
CA ALA A 104 10.39 -18.20 -5.32
C ALA A 104 9.07 -17.62 -5.81
N GLY A 105 7.95 -18.32 -5.60
CA GLY A 105 6.63 -17.80 -5.95
C GLY A 105 6.30 -16.53 -5.17
N SER A 106 6.48 -16.54 -3.84
CA SER A 106 6.26 -15.35 -3.00
C SER A 106 7.19 -14.21 -3.38
N THR A 107 8.48 -14.49 -3.62
CA THR A 107 9.44 -13.50 -4.13
C THR A 107 8.97 -12.86 -5.43
N THR A 108 8.34 -13.63 -6.32
CA THR A 108 7.82 -13.12 -7.59
C THR A 108 6.69 -12.11 -7.39
N HIS A 109 5.82 -12.29 -6.39
CA HIS A 109 4.82 -11.28 -6.06
C HIS A 109 5.43 -9.95 -5.60
N PHE A 110 6.50 -9.98 -4.80
CA PHE A 110 7.22 -8.76 -4.42
C PHE A 110 7.85 -8.07 -5.63
N LEU A 111 8.40 -8.85 -6.56
CA LEU A 111 8.96 -8.33 -7.81
C LEU A 111 7.88 -7.69 -8.69
N ILE A 112 6.73 -8.35 -8.87
CA ILE A 112 5.58 -7.81 -9.61
C ILE A 112 5.11 -6.52 -8.94
N GLY A 113 4.90 -6.52 -7.62
CA GLY A 113 4.47 -5.34 -6.88
C GLY A 113 5.44 -4.17 -7.04
N PHE A 114 6.75 -4.44 -6.95
CA PHE A 114 7.78 -3.43 -7.22
C PHE A 114 7.68 -2.88 -8.65
N LEU A 115 7.58 -3.74 -9.67
CA LEU A 115 7.49 -3.32 -11.07
C LEU A 115 6.21 -2.53 -11.36
N LEU A 116 5.08 -2.91 -10.76
CA LEU A 116 3.82 -2.17 -10.87
C LEU A 116 3.93 -0.79 -10.21
N LEU A 117 4.46 -0.70 -9.00
CA LEU A 117 4.69 0.59 -8.34
C LEU A 117 5.69 1.45 -9.10
N PHE A 118 6.76 0.84 -9.62
CA PHE A 118 7.79 1.55 -10.37
C PHE A 118 7.21 2.12 -11.66
N THR A 119 6.50 1.31 -12.44
CA THR A 119 5.87 1.76 -13.68
C THR A 119 4.81 2.83 -13.40
N PHE A 120 4.01 2.68 -12.35
CA PHE A 120 3.03 3.69 -11.93
C PHE A 120 3.70 5.03 -11.57
N PHE A 121 4.71 5.03 -10.69
CA PHE A 121 5.40 6.25 -10.28
C PHE A 121 6.26 6.87 -11.39
N ALA A 122 6.88 6.05 -12.25
CA ALA A 122 7.65 6.54 -13.38
C ALA A 122 6.76 7.14 -14.49
N ALA A 123 5.57 6.59 -14.72
CA ALA A 123 4.67 7.05 -15.78
C ALA A 123 3.77 8.21 -15.35
N ILE A 124 3.26 8.19 -14.13
CA ILE A 124 2.23 9.13 -13.65
C ILE A 124 2.82 10.14 -12.64
N GLY A 125 3.79 9.70 -11.83
CA GLY A 125 4.34 10.45 -10.71
C GLY A 125 3.86 9.92 -9.36
N THR A 126 4.43 10.45 -8.28
CA THR A 126 4.04 10.14 -6.90
C THR A 126 3.11 11.20 -6.35
N PRO A 127 1.98 10.82 -5.74
CA PRO A 127 1.14 11.78 -5.03
C PRO A 127 1.89 12.34 -3.83
N ALA A 128 2.17 13.64 -3.85
CA ALA A 128 2.89 14.35 -2.80
C ALA A 128 2.02 15.46 -2.21
N GLN A 129 2.02 15.57 -0.87
CA GLN A 129 1.40 16.69 -0.18
C GLN A 129 2.30 17.91 -0.30
N THR A 130 1.80 18.95 -0.94
CA THR A 130 2.50 20.23 -1.09
C THR A 130 2.32 21.11 0.14
N GLN A 131 3.11 22.17 0.24
CA GLN A 131 2.94 23.21 1.27
C GLN A 131 1.79 24.17 0.95
N VAL A 132 1.10 23.98 -0.18
CA VAL A 132 -0.03 24.79 -0.62
C VAL A 132 -1.30 24.26 0.04
N LEU A 133 -2.09 25.16 0.62
CA LEU A 133 -3.38 24.84 1.20
C LEU A 133 -4.42 24.67 0.09
N ASP A 134 -5.08 23.51 0.03
CA ASP A 134 -6.20 23.27 -0.88
C ASP A 134 -7.49 23.83 -0.28
N GLN A 135 -7.74 23.52 0.99
CA GLN A 135 -8.99 23.88 1.66
C GLN A 135 -8.74 24.33 3.10
N ILE A 136 -9.53 25.32 3.51
CA ILE A 136 -9.62 25.79 4.90
C ILE A 136 -10.93 25.29 5.47
N LEU A 137 -10.86 24.43 6.48
CA LEU A 137 -12.04 23.85 7.11
C LEU A 137 -12.77 24.93 7.93
N LYS A 138 -14.11 24.88 7.92
CA LYS A 138 -14.93 25.90 8.59
C LYS A 138 -14.98 25.74 10.11
N CYS A 139 -14.96 24.50 10.59
CA CYS A 139 -15.04 24.19 12.01
C CYS A 139 -14.13 23.01 12.38
N ILE A 140 -14.00 22.80 13.69
CA ILE A 140 -13.50 21.56 14.29
C ILE A 140 -14.67 20.93 15.06
N PRO A 141 -15.16 19.74 14.67
CA PRO A 141 -16.21 19.07 15.43
C PRO A 141 -15.81 18.89 16.90
N ALA A 142 -16.63 19.37 17.83
CA ALA A 142 -16.39 19.21 19.26
C ALA A 142 -16.46 17.74 19.69
N ASP A 143 -17.31 16.96 19.02
CA ASP A 143 -17.37 15.50 19.14
C ASP A 143 -16.57 14.88 17.99
N GLN A 144 -15.50 14.16 18.36
CA GLN A 144 -14.58 13.51 17.41
C GLN A 144 -15.22 12.32 16.67
N SER A 145 -16.39 11.85 17.08
CA SER A 145 -17.16 10.83 16.35
C SER A 145 -17.85 11.39 15.10
N ARG A 146 -18.02 12.72 15.01
CA ARG A 146 -18.68 13.38 13.89
C ARG A 146 -17.70 13.76 12.78
N SER A 147 -18.12 13.52 11.54
CA SER A 147 -17.42 13.96 10.33
C SER A 147 -17.91 15.31 9.80
N THR A 148 -19.02 15.83 10.34
CA THR A 148 -19.69 17.06 9.87
C THR A 148 -19.71 18.14 10.95
N CYS A 149 -19.53 19.38 10.51
CA CYS A 149 -19.68 20.58 11.32
C CYS A 149 -21.13 20.86 11.68
N LEU A 150 -21.38 21.22 12.93
CA LEU A 150 -22.59 21.88 13.41
C LEU A 150 -22.34 23.38 13.55
N GLU A 151 -23.41 24.18 13.60
CA GLU A 151 -23.28 25.63 13.81
C GLU A 151 -22.68 25.99 15.17
N SER A 152 -22.84 25.11 16.18
CA SER A 152 -22.26 25.27 17.51
C SER A 152 -20.78 24.88 17.59
N ASP A 153 -20.22 24.26 16.56
CA ASP A 153 -18.81 23.85 16.57
C ASP A 153 -17.87 25.06 16.46
N PRO A 154 -16.73 25.05 17.18
CA PRO A 154 -15.77 26.13 17.10
C PRO A 154 -15.17 26.25 15.70
N LYS A 155 -15.00 27.51 15.25
CA LYS A 155 -14.29 27.82 14.01
C LYS A 155 -12.83 27.38 14.11
N THR A 156 -12.25 27.00 12.98
CA THR A 156 -10.84 26.56 12.96
C THR A 156 -9.87 27.73 13.19
N PRO A 157 -8.70 27.49 13.81
CA PRO A 157 -7.66 28.51 13.93
C PRO A 157 -7.23 29.09 12.58
N ALA A 158 -7.16 28.27 11.53
CA ALA A 158 -6.79 28.75 10.19
C ALA A 158 -7.83 29.71 9.61
N LEU A 159 -9.12 29.42 9.76
CA LEU A 159 -10.19 30.30 9.32
C LEU A 159 -10.16 31.63 10.09
N LEU A 160 -10.01 31.57 11.42
CA LEU A 160 -9.96 32.76 12.28
C LEU A 160 -8.75 33.64 11.98
N ALA A 161 -7.62 33.04 11.61
CA ALA A 161 -6.39 33.74 11.24
C ALA A 161 -6.40 34.28 9.80
N GLY A 162 -7.43 33.97 9.01
CA GLY A 162 -7.55 34.46 7.63
C GLY A 162 -6.65 33.75 6.62
N LEU A 163 -6.26 32.50 6.90
CA LEU A 163 -5.67 31.61 5.88
C LEU A 163 -6.69 31.35 4.77
N LYS A 164 -6.18 31.15 3.55
CA LYS A 164 -6.97 30.94 2.34
C LYS A 164 -6.45 29.74 1.55
N SER A 165 -7.33 29.17 0.74
CA SER A 165 -6.91 28.24 -0.32
C SER A 165 -5.92 28.93 -1.24
N GLY A 166 -4.86 28.23 -1.64
CA GLY A 166 -3.75 28.76 -2.43
C GLY A 166 -2.57 29.30 -1.60
N ASP A 167 -2.73 29.54 -0.30
CA ASP A 167 -1.61 29.96 0.55
C ASP A 167 -0.56 28.84 0.62
N LYS A 168 0.71 29.19 0.45
CA LYS A 168 1.82 28.27 0.64
C LYS A 168 2.53 28.55 1.97
N ILE A 169 2.54 27.59 2.89
CA ILE A 169 3.25 27.75 4.18
C ILE A 169 4.74 27.50 3.97
N ILE A 170 5.55 28.54 4.12
CA ILE A 170 7.01 28.51 3.88
C ILE A 170 7.82 28.49 5.18
N SER A 171 7.27 28.95 6.30
CA SER A 171 7.97 28.91 7.59
C SER A 171 7.02 28.83 8.79
N VAL A 172 7.55 28.35 9.92
CA VAL A 172 6.87 28.37 11.23
C VAL A 172 7.85 28.93 12.26
N ASN A 173 7.44 29.99 12.96
CA ASN A 173 8.25 30.72 13.95
C ASN A 173 9.61 31.15 13.38
N GLY A 174 9.64 31.64 12.14
CA GLY A 174 10.87 32.07 11.45
C GLY A 174 11.75 30.93 10.92
N LYS A 175 11.44 29.66 11.22
CA LYS A 175 12.16 28.51 10.67
C LYS A 175 11.57 28.13 9.30
N SER A 176 12.37 28.21 8.24
CA SER A 176 12.01 27.73 6.91
C SER A 176 11.73 26.23 6.92
N LEU A 177 10.71 25.81 6.17
CA LEU A 177 10.30 24.42 6.04
C LEU A 177 10.23 24.04 4.56
N ASP A 178 10.65 22.82 4.23
CA ASP A 178 10.76 22.37 2.83
C ASP A 178 9.77 21.24 2.50
N SER A 179 8.96 20.83 3.46
CA SER A 179 7.97 19.78 3.27
C SER A 179 6.71 19.99 4.07
N TRP A 180 5.58 19.47 3.55
CA TRP A 180 4.34 19.44 4.29
C TRP A 180 4.46 18.65 5.60
N LYS A 181 5.32 17.61 5.64
CA LYS A 181 5.58 16.84 6.86
C LYS A 181 6.12 17.74 7.98
N GLU A 182 7.09 18.60 7.67
CA GLU A 182 7.65 19.54 8.65
C GLU A 182 6.62 20.57 9.11
N VAL A 183 5.80 21.09 8.18
CA VAL A 183 4.69 22.00 8.51
C VAL A 183 3.72 21.32 9.46
N SER A 184 3.28 20.10 9.13
CA SER A 184 2.36 19.32 9.95
C SER A 184 2.96 18.96 11.30
N ASP A 185 4.24 18.59 11.38
CA ASP A 185 4.89 18.22 12.63
C ASP A 185 5.05 19.46 13.54
N ALA A 186 5.41 20.62 12.98
CA ALA A 186 5.51 21.87 13.73
C ALA A 186 4.15 22.29 14.34
N ILE A 187 3.07 22.19 13.56
CA ILE A 187 1.71 22.50 14.04
C ILE A 187 1.27 21.50 15.11
N ARG A 188 1.44 20.20 14.85
CA ARG A 188 0.96 19.13 15.75
C ARG A 188 1.68 19.14 17.10
N ASN A 189 2.94 19.56 17.12
CA ASN A 189 3.74 19.64 18.35
C ASN A 189 3.52 20.94 19.15
N SER A 190 2.63 21.84 18.70
CA SER A 190 2.35 23.12 19.37
C SER A 190 0.87 23.32 19.73
N PRO A 191 0.21 22.36 20.40
CA PRO A 191 -1.16 22.55 20.86
C PRO A 191 -1.25 23.73 21.84
N ASN A 192 -2.24 24.61 21.64
CA ASN A 192 -2.52 25.79 22.44
C ASN A 192 -1.36 26.81 22.53
N GLN A 193 -0.34 26.68 21.69
CA GLN A 193 0.79 27.61 21.63
C GLN A 193 0.68 28.51 20.40
N LYS A 194 0.90 29.81 20.58
CA LYS A 194 0.87 30.75 19.46
C LYS A 194 2.01 30.44 18.49
N LEU A 195 1.67 30.30 17.21
CA LEU A 195 2.59 30.11 16.10
C LEU A 195 2.53 31.32 15.16
N ASN A 196 3.67 31.70 14.60
CA ASN A 196 3.78 32.65 13.51
C ASN A 196 4.10 31.89 12.23
N LEU A 197 3.14 31.81 11.31
CA LEU A 197 3.30 31.17 10.02
C LEU A 197 3.79 32.20 9.00
N GLY A 198 4.94 31.95 8.38
CA GLY A 198 5.28 32.63 7.13
C GLY A 198 4.58 31.93 5.99
N ILE A 199 3.79 32.68 5.23
CA ILE A 199 3.10 32.18 4.04
C ILE A 199 3.49 32.99 2.81
N GLU A 200 3.35 32.37 1.65
CA GLU A 200 3.38 33.03 0.35
C GLU A 200 1.96 33.03 -0.21
N ARG A 201 1.44 34.21 -0.52
CA ARG A 201 0.11 34.43 -1.12
C ARG A 201 0.26 35.38 -2.29
N ASP A 202 -0.16 34.95 -3.48
CA ASP A 202 -0.05 35.74 -4.72
C ASP A 202 1.38 36.28 -4.98
N GLY A 203 2.40 35.51 -4.59
CA GLY A 203 3.83 35.86 -4.72
C GLY A 203 4.38 36.82 -3.66
N ALA A 204 3.55 37.28 -2.72
CA ALA A 204 3.98 38.09 -1.59
C ALA A 204 4.14 37.25 -0.31
N SER A 205 5.22 37.49 0.43
CA SER A 205 5.42 36.89 1.75
C SER A 205 4.63 37.64 2.82
N LEU A 206 3.82 36.91 3.59
CA LEU A 206 3.02 37.41 4.69
C LEU A 206 3.32 36.62 5.96
N GLU A 207 3.19 37.26 7.13
CA GLU A 207 3.17 36.56 8.41
C GLU A 207 1.75 36.51 8.98
N ILE A 208 1.31 35.32 9.36
CA ILE A 208 0.01 35.08 10.00
C ILE A 208 0.24 34.40 11.35
N SER A 209 -0.19 35.03 12.42
CA SER A 209 -0.21 34.41 13.74
C SER A 209 -1.49 33.64 13.98
N LEU A 210 -1.38 32.41 14.49
CA LEU A 210 -2.52 31.62 14.94
C LEU A 210 -2.15 30.74 16.14
N THR A 211 -3.15 30.20 16.83
CA THR A 211 -2.94 29.24 17.94
C THR A 211 -3.64 27.93 17.59
N PRO A 212 -2.91 26.82 17.35
CA PRO A 212 -3.51 25.53 17.10
C PRO A 212 -4.37 25.06 18.27
N THR A 213 -5.56 24.57 17.99
CA THR A 213 -6.43 23.98 19.01
C THR A 213 -5.90 22.61 19.39
N SER A 214 -5.81 22.31 20.68
CA SER A 214 -5.48 20.97 21.15
C SER A 214 -6.59 19.97 20.83
N ARG A 215 -6.24 18.86 20.20
CA ARG A 215 -7.12 17.71 20.00
C ARG A 215 -6.56 16.52 20.77
N ALA A 216 -7.45 15.75 21.40
CA ALA A 216 -7.07 14.51 22.07
C ALA A 216 -6.33 13.56 21.10
N PRO A 217 -5.35 12.77 21.60
CA PRO A 217 -4.60 11.85 20.77
C PRO A 217 -5.52 10.81 20.13
N ILE A 218 -5.37 10.61 18.83
CA ILE A 218 -5.97 9.49 18.12
C ILE A 218 -5.02 8.32 18.23
N ALA A 219 -5.27 7.42 19.18
CA ALA A 219 -4.45 6.22 19.41
C ALA A 219 -4.26 5.38 18.14
N LYS A 220 -5.25 5.36 17.23
CA LYS A 220 -5.18 4.68 15.92
C LYS A 220 -4.09 5.24 14.98
N LEU A 221 -3.67 6.49 15.18
CA LEU A 221 -2.60 7.14 14.43
C LEU A 221 -1.23 7.07 15.13
N GLY A 222 -1.13 6.33 16.26
CA GLY A 222 0.08 6.26 17.07
C GLY A 222 0.37 7.55 17.86
N GLU A 223 -0.63 8.42 17.99
CA GLU A 223 -0.53 9.62 18.83
C GLU A 223 -0.65 9.21 20.31
N VAL A 224 0.30 9.66 21.13
CA VAL A 224 0.31 9.40 22.58
C VAL A 224 -0.03 10.66 23.37
N ASN A 225 0.29 11.83 22.81
CA ASN A 225 0.05 13.14 23.40
C ASN A 225 -0.99 13.92 22.57
N PRO A 226 -1.73 14.86 23.20
CA PRO A 226 -2.58 15.79 22.47
C PRO A 226 -1.79 16.51 21.37
N VAL A 227 -2.43 16.72 20.22
CA VAL A 227 -1.80 17.34 19.05
C VAL A 227 -2.49 18.65 18.71
N GLY A 228 -1.73 19.62 18.21
CA GLY A 228 -2.26 20.86 17.66
C GLY A 228 -2.91 20.64 16.30
N ILE A 229 -4.09 21.24 16.09
CA ILE A 229 -4.75 21.27 14.78
C ILE A 229 -5.18 22.70 14.43
N ILE A 230 -5.09 23.02 13.13
CA ILE A 230 -5.46 24.35 12.61
C ILE A 230 -6.62 24.29 11.61
N GLY A 231 -7.02 23.10 11.17
CA GLY A 231 -8.17 22.91 10.27
C GLY A 231 -7.90 23.26 8.81
N VAL A 232 -6.86 22.67 8.22
CA VAL A 232 -6.50 22.84 6.81
C VAL A 232 -6.27 21.50 6.13
N LEU A 233 -6.46 21.46 4.80
CA LEU A 233 -6.06 20.36 3.94
C LEU A 233 -4.98 20.85 2.98
N SER A 234 -3.89 20.11 2.85
CA SER A 234 -2.86 20.39 1.84
C SER A 234 -3.28 19.87 0.47
N LYS A 235 -2.85 20.60 -0.55
CA LYS A 235 -3.03 20.20 -1.94
C LYS A 235 -2.13 19.01 -2.25
N VAL A 236 -2.73 17.95 -2.79
CA VAL A 236 -2.02 16.79 -3.29
C VAL A 236 -1.77 16.99 -4.78
N GLU A 237 -0.50 16.97 -5.18
CA GLU A 237 -0.12 17.04 -6.59
C GLU A 237 0.72 15.81 -6.97
N LEU A 238 0.74 15.49 -8.26
CA LEU A 238 1.61 14.45 -8.78
C LEU A 238 3.00 15.02 -8.97
N ASP A 239 3.91 14.63 -8.08
CA ASP A 239 5.32 14.88 -8.24
C ASP A 239 5.89 13.93 -9.29
N ARG A 240 6.21 14.47 -10.47
CA ARG A 240 6.82 13.72 -11.57
C ARG A 240 8.30 13.50 -11.26
N SER A 241 8.52 12.50 -10.41
CA SER A 241 9.82 11.99 -10.04
C SER A 241 10.68 11.64 -11.26
N THR A 242 12.00 11.83 -11.14
CA THR A 242 12.96 11.22 -12.08
C THR A 242 12.85 9.69 -12.01
N PRO A 243 13.29 8.94 -13.04
CA PRO A 243 13.28 7.47 -12.98
C PRO A 243 13.99 6.89 -11.75
N LEU A 244 15.05 7.55 -11.27
CA LEU A 244 15.75 7.17 -10.05
C LEU A 244 14.88 7.39 -8.79
N ALA A 245 14.21 8.53 -8.71
CA ALA A 245 13.27 8.81 -7.64
C ALA A 245 12.07 7.83 -7.65
N ALA A 246 11.60 7.40 -8.83
CA ALA A 246 10.56 6.37 -8.93
C ALA A 246 11.01 5.05 -8.29
N ILE A 247 12.26 4.60 -8.50
CA ILE A 247 12.79 3.39 -7.84
C ILE A 247 12.77 3.55 -6.32
N THR A 248 13.30 4.66 -5.79
CA THR A 248 13.35 4.89 -4.34
C THR A 248 11.95 4.99 -3.75
N ASN A 249 11.02 5.62 -4.46
CA ASN A 249 9.63 5.74 -4.04
C ASN A 249 8.92 4.38 -4.03
N SER A 250 9.11 3.54 -5.06
CA SER A 250 8.53 2.19 -5.09
C SER A 250 9.08 1.29 -3.98
N LEU A 251 10.38 1.38 -3.68
CA LEU A 251 10.99 0.63 -2.57
C LEU A 251 10.48 1.12 -1.21
N SER A 252 10.44 2.43 -1.00
CA SER A 252 9.92 3.05 0.22
C SER A 252 8.47 2.68 0.46
N GLU A 253 7.64 2.80 -0.57
CA GLU A 253 6.22 2.48 -0.47
C GLU A 253 5.99 0.98 -0.28
N GLY A 254 6.71 0.13 -1.00
CA GLY A 254 6.69 -1.32 -0.76
C GLY A 254 7.03 -1.68 0.69
N LYS A 255 8.06 -1.05 1.27
CA LYS A 255 8.41 -1.21 2.69
C LYS A 255 7.28 -0.75 3.61
N ASN A 256 6.67 0.41 3.34
CA ASN A 256 5.58 0.94 4.14
C ASN A 256 4.36 0.03 4.14
N ILE A 257 4.00 -0.54 2.97
CA ILE A 257 2.91 -1.50 2.84
C ILE A 257 3.19 -2.75 3.69
N VAL A 258 4.42 -3.29 3.64
CA VAL A 258 4.80 -4.47 4.42
C VAL A 258 4.74 -4.20 5.92
N ILE A 259 5.33 -3.10 6.38
CA ILE A 259 5.31 -2.71 7.79
C ILE A 259 3.88 -2.42 8.26
N GLY A 260 3.09 -1.73 7.44
CA GLY A 260 1.69 -1.44 7.70
C GLY A 260 0.87 -2.72 7.84
N SER A 261 1.06 -3.69 6.94
CA SER A 261 0.41 -5.00 6.99
C SER A 261 0.79 -5.76 8.26
N TYR A 262 2.07 -5.77 8.63
CA TYR A 262 2.54 -6.35 9.88
C TYR A 262 1.89 -5.68 11.10
N LYS A 263 1.94 -4.35 11.19
CA LYS A 263 1.31 -3.60 12.29
C LYS A 263 -0.19 -3.88 12.39
N ALA A 264 -0.89 -3.93 11.26
CA ALA A 264 -2.31 -4.23 11.21
C ALA A 264 -2.60 -5.63 11.77
N LEU A 265 -1.84 -6.65 11.35
CA LEU A 265 -1.97 -8.03 11.83
C LEU A 265 -1.80 -8.12 13.36
N PHE A 266 -0.80 -7.46 13.93
CA PHE A 266 -0.57 -7.45 15.38
C PHE A 266 -1.60 -6.61 16.16
N ALA A 267 -2.25 -5.64 15.51
CA ALA A 267 -3.31 -4.86 16.11
C ALA A 267 -4.67 -5.59 16.11
N LEU A 268 -4.84 -6.70 15.36
CA LEU A 268 -6.11 -7.42 15.25
C LEU A 268 -6.69 -7.90 16.59
N PRO A 269 -5.91 -8.51 17.52
CA PRO A 269 -6.48 -8.95 18.80
C PRO A 269 -7.09 -7.81 19.60
N ALA A 270 -6.48 -6.63 19.57
CA ALA A 270 -6.99 -5.42 20.23
C ALA A 270 -8.27 -4.86 19.57
N LYS A 271 -8.64 -5.33 18.38
CA LYS A 271 -9.85 -4.93 17.65
C LYS A 271 -11.04 -5.87 17.85
N ILE A 272 -10.82 -7.05 18.43
CA ILE A 272 -11.88 -8.02 18.70
C ILE A 272 -12.94 -7.45 19.67
N PRO A 273 -12.59 -6.73 20.75
CA PRO A 273 -13.60 -6.13 21.64
C PRO A 273 -14.47 -5.08 20.93
N ASP A 274 -13.86 -4.19 20.14
CA ASP A 274 -14.57 -3.19 19.33
C ASP A 274 -15.59 -3.88 18.39
N LEU A 275 -15.20 -5.00 17.77
CA LEU A 275 -16.06 -5.77 16.86
C LEU A 275 -17.21 -6.46 17.59
N ILE A 276 -16.95 -7.05 18.77
CA ILE A 276 -17.98 -7.69 19.60
C ILE A 276 -18.98 -6.63 20.08
N GLN A 277 -18.51 -5.46 20.51
CA GLN A 277 -19.39 -4.36 20.92
C GLN A 277 -20.22 -3.85 19.75
N ALA A 278 -19.63 -3.64 18.57
CA ALA A 278 -20.36 -3.20 17.38
C ALA A 278 -21.38 -4.23 16.88
N THR A 279 -21.13 -5.53 17.11
CA THR A 279 -22.00 -6.63 16.63
C THR A 279 -23.07 -7.04 17.64
N PHE A 280 -22.75 -7.05 18.93
CA PHE A 280 -23.59 -7.61 19.99
C PHE A 280 -23.89 -6.63 21.13
N GLY A 281 -23.17 -5.51 21.21
CA GLY A 281 -23.29 -4.52 22.28
C GLY A 281 -24.37 -3.48 22.02
N GLY A 282 -25.59 -3.91 21.68
CA GLY A 282 -26.72 -2.99 21.54
C GLY A 282 -26.93 -2.16 22.81
N GLY A 283 -26.80 -0.84 22.69
CA GLY A 283 -26.96 0.15 23.76
C GLY A 283 -26.05 1.34 23.56
#